data_AF-A0AAW0P5N5-F1
#
_entry.id   AF-A0AAW0P5N5-F1
#
_cell.length_a   1.000
_cell.length_b   1.000
_cell.length_c   1.000
_cell.angle_alpha   90.00
_cell.angle_beta   90.00
_cell.angle_gamma   90.00
#
_symmetry.space_group_name_H-M   'P 1'
#
loop_
_entity.id
_entity.type
_entity.pdbx_description
1 polymer ?
#
loop_
_entity_poly.entity_id
_entity_poly.type
_entity_poly.pdbx_seq_one_letter_code
_entity_poly.pdbx_strand_id
1 'polypeptide(L)'
;MVPALTRIRYKCRKRKQDRMGRAVATSCPVSWVDTVTNTGPAVLMQAYRWMIDSRDEFTEERLSKLQDPFSLYRCHTIMNCTKTCPKGLNPGKAIAEIKKMMATYKDKKAVAA
;
A
#
# COMPACT_ATOMS: atom_id res chain seq x y z
N MET A 1 -12.74 24.34 9.01
CA MET A 1 -13.29 24.52 7.64
C MET A 1 -12.21 24.35 6.56
N VAL A 2 -11.65 23.14 6.38
CA VAL A 2 -10.74 22.77 5.26
C VAL A 2 -11.34 21.75 4.23
N PRO A 3 -12.64 21.36 4.23
CA PRO A 3 -13.04 20.11 3.56
C PRO A 3 -13.26 20.20 2.03
N ALA A 4 -13.53 21.38 1.45
CA ALA A 4 -13.92 21.48 0.03
C ALA A 4 -12.71 21.50 -0.93
N LEU A 5 -11.70 22.33 -0.66
CA LEU A 5 -10.51 22.46 -1.51
C LEU A 5 -9.59 21.24 -1.41
N THR A 6 -9.53 20.58 -0.25
CA THR A 6 -8.86 19.27 -0.12
C THR A 6 -9.59 18.22 -0.96
N ARG A 7 -10.93 18.12 -0.94
CA ARG A 7 -11.68 17.17 -1.77
C ARG A 7 -11.40 17.29 -3.28
N ILE A 8 -11.26 18.51 -3.82
CA ILE A 8 -10.99 18.75 -5.26
C ILE A 8 -9.55 18.32 -5.63
N ARG A 9 -8.54 18.72 -4.84
CA ARG A 9 -7.15 18.23 -5.02
C ARG A 9 -7.06 16.71 -4.85
N TYR A 10 -7.85 16.14 -3.93
CA TYR A 10 -7.92 14.69 -3.71
C TYR A 10 -8.51 13.92 -4.88
N LYS A 11 -9.61 14.39 -5.49
CA LYS A 11 -10.18 13.76 -6.70
C LYS A 11 -9.20 13.80 -7.88
N CYS A 12 -8.37 14.85 -7.97
CA CYS A 12 -7.32 14.97 -8.97
C CYS A 12 -6.12 14.03 -8.71
N ARG A 13 -5.68 13.88 -7.44
CA ARG A 13 -4.62 12.94 -7.03
C ARG A 13 -5.06 11.48 -7.11
N LYS A 14 -6.33 11.18 -6.77
CA LYS A 14 -6.95 9.85 -6.92
C LYS A 14 -7.00 9.42 -8.39
N ARG A 15 -7.43 10.31 -9.30
CA ARG A 15 -7.43 10.03 -10.76
C ARG A 15 -6.04 9.69 -11.32
N LYS A 16 -4.96 10.27 -10.78
CA LYS A 16 -3.59 9.89 -11.16
C LYS A 16 -3.19 8.50 -10.63
N GLN A 17 -3.80 8.01 -9.56
CA GLN A 17 -3.45 6.73 -8.93
C GLN A 17 -4.39 5.57 -9.31
N ASP A 18 -5.64 5.85 -9.70
CA ASP A 18 -6.65 4.81 -10.03
C ASP A 18 -6.41 4.11 -11.38
N ARG A 19 -5.55 4.67 -12.26
CA ARG A 19 -4.93 3.93 -13.39
C ARG A 19 -3.53 3.44 -13.02
N MET A 20 -3.33 2.88 -11.83
CA MET A 20 -2.07 2.21 -11.48
C MET A 20 -2.11 0.83 -12.13
N GLY A 21 -1.23 0.67 -13.13
CA GLY A 21 -1.36 -0.35 -14.15
C GLY A 21 -1.13 -1.77 -13.63
N ARG A 22 -1.91 -2.69 -14.20
CA ARG A 22 -1.69 -4.14 -14.19
C ARG A 22 -0.21 -4.51 -14.32
N ALA A 23 0.54 -3.77 -15.12
CA ALA A 23 1.99 -3.89 -15.34
C ALA A 23 2.84 -3.87 -14.04
N VAL A 24 2.50 -3.04 -13.05
CA VAL A 24 3.26 -2.99 -11.79
C VAL A 24 3.00 -4.25 -10.97
N ALA A 25 1.76 -4.74 -10.97
CA ALA A 25 1.40 -5.99 -10.30
C ALA A 25 2.10 -7.19 -10.98
N THR A 26 2.00 -7.33 -12.30
CA THR A 26 2.62 -8.42 -13.06
C THR A 26 4.14 -8.33 -13.19
N SER A 27 4.79 -7.23 -12.79
CA SER A 27 6.26 -7.15 -12.80
C SER A 27 6.95 -7.86 -11.62
N CYS A 28 6.19 -8.20 -10.57
CA CYS A 28 6.73 -8.78 -9.35
C CYS A 28 6.83 -10.31 -9.50
N PRO A 29 8.02 -10.93 -9.41
CA PRO A 29 8.15 -12.39 -9.52
C PRO A 29 7.31 -13.15 -8.48
N VAL A 30 7.15 -12.56 -7.29
CA VAL A 30 6.32 -13.11 -6.21
C VAL A 30 4.86 -13.22 -6.62
N SER A 31 4.38 -12.29 -7.45
CA SER A 31 3.01 -12.37 -8.00
C SER A 31 2.86 -13.45 -9.08
N TRP A 32 3.96 -13.96 -9.65
CA TRP A 32 3.89 -15.05 -10.63
C TRP A 32 3.68 -16.40 -9.96
N VAL A 33 4.29 -16.57 -8.78
CA VAL A 33 4.21 -17.80 -8.00
C VAL A 33 2.93 -17.81 -7.15
N ASP A 34 2.62 -16.71 -6.48
CA ASP A 34 1.47 -16.60 -5.57
C ASP A 34 0.57 -15.42 -5.98
N THR A 35 -0.46 -15.68 -6.80
CA THR A 35 -1.44 -14.67 -7.24
C THR A 35 -2.63 -14.49 -6.29
N VAL A 36 -2.96 -15.51 -5.50
CA VAL A 36 -4.21 -15.59 -4.73
C VAL A 36 -4.09 -14.87 -3.38
N THR A 37 -2.96 -15.01 -2.71
CA THR A 37 -2.76 -14.53 -1.33
C THR A 37 -1.92 -13.25 -1.25
N ASN A 38 -1.26 -12.88 -2.35
CA ASN A 38 -0.38 -11.72 -2.39
C ASN A 38 -1.17 -10.45 -2.73
N THR A 39 -1.19 -9.50 -1.80
CA THR A 39 -1.74 -8.18 -2.05
C THR A 39 -0.72 -7.41 -2.89
N GLY A 40 -0.85 -7.49 -4.23
CA GLY A 40 0.16 -6.98 -5.15
C GLY A 40 0.61 -5.53 -4.92
N PRO A 41 1.78 -5.11 -5.47
CA PRO A 41 2.44 -3.84 -5.14
C PRO A 41 1.58 -2.60 -5.44
N ALA A 42 0.68 -2.67 -6.43
CA ALA A 42 -0.25 -1.59 -6.74
C ALA A 42 -1.27 -1.35 -5.62
N VAL A 43 -1.78 -2.43 -5.01
CA VAL A 43 -2.77 -2.35 -3.92
C VAL A 43 -2.10 -1.87 -2.63
N LEU A 44 -0.90 -2.38 -2.31
CA LEU A 44 -0.15 -1.91 -1.15
C LEU A 44 0.22 -0.43 -1.25
N MET A 45 0.57 0.05 -2.44
CA MET A 45 0.85 1.49 -2.62
C MET A 45 -0.42 2.34 -2.42
N GLN A 46 -1.59 1.82 -2.79
CA GLN A 46 -2.86 2.50 -2.53
C GLN A 46 -3.24 2.46 -1.04
N ALA A 47 -2.96 1.35 -0.35
CA ALA A 47 -3.11 1.26 1.10
C ALA A 47 -2.22 2.27 1.80
N TYR A 48 -0.94 2.35 1.40
CA TYR A 48 0.01 3.34 1.93
C TYR A 48 -0.48 4.77 1.77
N ARG A 49 -1.03 5.11 0.59
CA ARG A 49 -1.61 6.42 0.35
C ARG A 49 -2.68 6.79 1.39
N TRP A 50 -3.53 5.83 1.80
CA TRP A 50 -4.54 6.08 2.83
C TRP A 50 -3.94 6.14 4.23
N MET A 51 -2.93 5.33 4.52
CA MET A 51 -2.30 5.30 5.85
C MET A 51 -1.57 6.61 6.19
N ILE A 52 -0.99 7.30 5.20
CA ILE A 52 -0.32 8.59 5.40
C ILE A 52 -1.26 9.80 5.23
N ASP A 53 -2.54 9.56 4.95
CA ASP A 53 -3.52 10.62 4.75
C ASP A 53 -3.91 11.20 6.11
N SER A 54 -3.57 12.46 6.37
CA SER A 54 -3.89 13.13 7.64
C SER A 54 -5.40 13.29 7.92
N ARG A 55 -6.27 12.89 6.99
CA ARG A 55 -7.73 12.95 7.11
C ARG A 55 -8.35 11.57 7.33
N ASP A 56 -7.55 10.51 7.28
CA ASP A 56 -8.00 9.14 7.55
C ASP A 56 -7.72 8.83 9.03
N GLU A 57 -8.77 8.46 9.77
CA GLU A 57 -8.70 8.14 11.20
C GLU A 57 -8.54 6.62 11.44
N PHE A 58 -8.57 5.81 10.37
CA PHE A 58 -8.66 4.34 10.42
C PHE A 58 -7.32 3.66 10.09
N THR A 59 -6.19 4.30 10.42
CA THR A 59 -4.86 3.77 10.12
C THR A 59 -4.59 2.44 10.82
N GLU A 60 -4.98 2.30 12.09
CA GLU A 60 -4.79 1.08 12.89
C GLU A 60 -5.57 -0.11 12.29
N GLU A 61 -6.83 0.10 11.91
CA GLU A 61 -7.66 -0.93 11.27
C GLU A 61 -7.08 -1.40 9.94
N ARG A 62 -6.53 -0.49 9.13
CA ARG A 62 -5.89 -0.82 7.85
C ARG A 62 -4.61 -1.65 8.06
N LEU A 63 -3.81 -1.32 9.07
CA LEU A 63 -2.62 -2.10 9.42
C LEU A 63 -3.01 -3.50 9.92
N SER A 64 -4.07 -3.62 10.71
CA SER A 64 -4.57 -4.94 11.18
C SER A 64 -5.00 -5.87 10.04
N LYS A 65 -5.49 -5.33 8.92
CA LYS A 65 -5.86 -6.10 7.72
C LYS A 65 -4.65 -6.56 6.90
N LEU A 66 -3.46 -6.05 7.22
CA LEU A 66 -2.20 -6.41 6.57
C LEU A 66 -1.35 -7.33 7.46
N GLN A 67 -1.86 -7.72 8.64
CA GLN A 67 -1.24 -8.69 9.56
C GLN A 67 -1.41 -10.14 9.11
N ASP A 68 -1.19 -10.39 7.83
CA ASP A 68 -1.14 -11.75 7.30
C ASP A 68 0.30 -12.05 6.86
N PRO A 69 0.79 -13.27 7.08
CA PRO A 69 2.12 -13.68 6.63
C PRO A 69 2.28 -13.57 5.10
N PHE A 70 1.18 -13.58 4.34
CA PHE A 70 1.19 -13.58 2.88
C PHE A 70 1.03 -12.20 2.26
N SER A 71 0.15 -11.35 2.80
CA SER A 71 -0.29 -10.12 2.15
C SER A 71 0.80 -9.07 1.96
N LEU A 72 1.64 -8.85 2.99
CA LEU A 72 2.69 -7.80 2.98
C LEU A 72 4.11 -8.38 2.96
N TYR A 73 4.33 -9.44 3.73
CA TYR A 73 5.69 -9.94 4.04
C TYR A 73 6.35 -10.69 2.89
N ARG A 74 5.58 -11.15 1.89
CA ARG A 74 6.11 -11.76 0.65
C ARG A 74 6.94 -10.82 -0.21
N CYS A 75 6.90 -9.51 0.04
CA CYS A 75 7.75 -8.56 -0.69
C CYS A 75 9.22 -8.67 -0.24
N HIS A 76 10.06 -9.32 -1.03
CA HIS A 76 11.52 -9.42 -0.82
C HIS A 76 12.32 -8.29 -1.48
N THR A 77 11.72 -7.09 -1.64
CA THR A 77 12.41 -5.89 -2.15
C THR A 77 13.20 -6.10 -3.46
N ILE A 78 12.63 -6.86 -4.41
CA ILE A 78 13.20 -7.11 -5.75
C ILE A 78 13.18 -5.84 -6.63
N MET A 79 12.35 -4.85 -6.29
CA MET A 79 12.27 -3.51 -6.91
C MET A 79 11.91 -3.44 -8.41
N ASN A 80 11.50 -4.55 -9.04
CA ASN A 80 10.99 -4.54 -10.42
C ASN A 80 9.77 -3.60 -10.59
N CYS A 81 8.91 -3.54 -9.58
CA CYS A 81 7.71 -2.71 -9.56
C CYS A 81 8.00 -1.20 -9.72
N THR A 82 9.15 -0.72 -9.24
CA THR A 82 9.58 0.67 -9.39
C THR A 82 10.13 0.94 -10.79
N LYS A 83 10.86 0.00 -11.38
CA LYS A 83 11.43 0.13 -12.73
C LYS A 83 10.36 0.10 -13.82
N THR A 84 9.34 -0.75 -13.66
CA THR A 84 8.27 -0.92 -14.66
C THR A 84 7.19 0.16 -14.55
N CYS A 85 7.20 1.02 -13.53
CA CYS A 85 6.12 1.99 -13.35
C CYS A 85 6.17 3.09 -14.42
N PRO A 86 5.19 3.18 -15.35
CA PRO A 86 5.18 4.18 -16.41
C PRO A 86 4.98 5.61 -15.88
N LYS A 87 4.62 5.73 -14.60
CA LYS A 87 4.39 7.01 -13.91
C LYS A 87 5.59 7.46 -13.08
N GLY A 88 6.70 6.71 -13.07
CA GLY A 88 7.87 7.01 -12.24
C GLY A 88 7.57 6.98 -10.74
N LEU A 89 6.52 6.25 -10.33
CA LEU A 89 6.17 6.09 -8.92
C LEU A 89 7.00 4.96 -8.31
N ASN A 90 7.24 5.04 -7.00
CA ASN A 90 8.07 4.07 -6.28
C ASN A 90 7.23 3.23 -5.30
N PRO A 91 6.55 2.17 -5.79
CA PRO A 91 5.79 1.25 -4.94
C PRO A 91 6.70 0.50 -3.96
N GLY A 92 7.95 0.19 -4.33
CA GLY A 92 8.90 -0.48 -3.45
C GLY A 92 9.20 0.32 -2.18
N LYS A 93 9.40 1.64 -2.32
CA LYS A 93 9.57 2.55 -1.18
C LYS A 93 8.31 2.60 -0.31
N ALA A 94 7.12 2.69 -0.91
CA ALA A 94 5.87 2.69 -0.16
C ALA A 94 5.73 1.43 0.70
N ILE A 95 6.00 0.25 0.15
CA ILE A 95 5.94 -1.03 0.89
C ILE A 95 6.95 -1.06 2.04
N ALA A 96 8.15 -0.53 1.85
CA ALA A 96 9.15 -0.44 2.92
C ALA A 96 8.66 0.45 4.08
N GLU A 97 8.00 1.56 3.79
CA GLU A 97 7.41 2.42 4.81
C GLU A 97 6.24 1.74 5.54
N ILE A 98 5.40 0.95 4.85
CA ILE A 98 4.37 0.13 5.51
C ILE A 98 5.03 -0.84 6.50
N LYS A 99 6.10 -1.53 6.10
CA LYS A 99 6.81 -2.47 6.99
C LYS A 99 7.38 -1.78 8.23
N LYS A 100 7.89 -0.55 8.09
CA LYS A 100 8.33 0.24 9.25
C LYS A 100 7.16 0.59 10.16
N MET A 101 6.03 1.01 9.60
CA MET A 101 4.81 1.31 10.36
C MET A 101 4.33 0.06 11.12
N MET A 102 4.35 -1.12 10.49
CA MET A 102 4.01 -2.38 11.14
C MET A 102 4.95 -2.72 12.31
N ALA A 103 6.24 -2.41 12.20
CA ALA A 103 7.21 -2.63 13.28
C ALA A 103 7.01 -1.67 14.47
N THR A 104 6.53 -0.44 14.22
CA THR A 104 6.22 0.54 15.27
C THR A 104 4.81 0.43 15.83
N TYR A 105 3.93 -0.27 15.11
CA TYR A 105 2.54 -0.45 15.49
C TYR A 105 2.46 -1.33 16.73
N LYS A 106 1.87 -0.80 17.81
CA LYS A 106 1.63 -1.56 19.03
C LYS A 106 0.33 -2.33 18.87
N ASP A 107 0.43 -3.65 18.79
CA ASP A 107 -0.72 -4.54 18.69
C ASP A 107 -1.63 -4.41 19.92
N LYS A 108 -2.78 -3.76 19.75
CA LYS A 108 -3.89 -3.88 20.73
C LYS A 108 -4.64 -5.22 20.57
N LYS A 109 -4.45 -5.92 19.44
CA LYS A 109 -5.20 -7.14 19.11
C LYS A 109 -4.68 -8.43 19.76
N ALA A 110 -3.46 -8.42 20.34
CA ALA A 110 -2.97 -9.51 21.17
C ALA A 110 -3.57 -9.50 22.59
N VAL A 111 -4.29 -8.44 22.98
CA VAL A 111 -4.87 -8.25 24.32
C VAL A 111 -6.36 -8.67 24.39
N ALA A 112 -6.96 -9.05 23.25
CA ALA A 112 -8.37 -9.41 23.16
C ALA A 112 -8.61 -10.89 22.74
N ALA A 113 -7.57 -11.73 22.81
CA ALA A 113 -7.67 -13.18 22.63
C ALA A 113 -7.58 -13.87 23.99
#